data_AF-A0AAJ5R362-F1
#
_entry.id   AF-A0AAJ5R362-F1
#
_cell.length_a   1.000
_cell.length_b   1.000
_cell.length_c   1.000
_cell.angle_alpha   90.00
_cell.angle_beta   90.00
_cell.angle_gamma   90.00
#
_symmetry.space_group_name_H-M   'P 1'
#
loop_
_entity.id
_entity.type
_entity.pdbx_description
1 polymer ?
#
loop_
_entity_poly.entity_id
_entity_poly.type
_entity_poly.pdbx_seq_one_letter_code
_entity_poly.pdbx_strand_id
1 'polypeptide(L)'
;MTAAEFEAVRPFLKISDDRIKAARAALVEGQTLQAVGDCFGWSRQAVDQAVRVVWHTLEKYRESQRAVPGWQQVTLIAPADLKDN
;
A
#
# COMPACT_ATOMS: atom_id res chain seq x y z
N MET A 1 -0.43 5.41 7.54
CA MET A 1 -0.36 3.92 7.53
C MET A 1 1.08 3.52 7.76
N THR A 2 1.36 2.28 8.16
CA THR A 2 2.75 1.84 8.33
C THR A 2 3.41 1.49 6.99
N ALA A 3 4.75 1.46 6.95
CA ALA A 3 5.48 1.01 5.77
C ALA A 3 5.14 -0.44 5.38
N ALA A 4 4.97 -1.32 6.37
CA ALA A 4 4.62 -2.72 6.14
C ALA A 4 3.24 -2.88 5.49
N GLU A 5 2.24 -2.12 5.95
CA GLU A 5 0.91 -2.10 5.32
C GLU A 5 0.96 -1.58 3.89
N PHE A 6 1.78 -0.56 3.62
CA PHE A 6 1.95 -0.01 2.28
C PHE A 6 2.58 -1.02 1.32
N GLU A 7 3.66 -1.69 1.74
CA GLU A 7 4.31 -2.71 0.90
C GLU A 7 3.41 -3.94 0.69
N ALA A 8 2.56 -4.30 1.66
CA ALA A 8 1.58 -5.37 1.50
C ALA A 8 0.54 -5.05 0.41
N VAL A 9 0.12 -3.78 0.27
CA VAL A 9 -0.86 -3.38 -0.74
C VAL A 9 -0.25 -2.99 -2.09
N ARG A 10 1.05 -2.69 -2.12
CA ARG A 10 1.77 -2.22 -3.31
C ARG A 10 1.58 -3.09 -4.55
N PRO A 11 1.60 -4.44 -4.48
CA PRO A 11 1.38 -5.30 -5.66
C PRO A 11 -0.02 -5.17 -6.28
N PHE A 12 -1.00 -4.68 -5.52
CA PHE A 12 -2.38 -4.53 -5.97
C PHE A 12 -2.70 -3.14 -6.54
N LEU A 13 -1.76 -2.19 -6.43
CA LEU A 13 -1.92 -0.84 -6.95
C LEU A 13 -1.78 -0.81 -8.47
N LYS A 14 -2.85 -0.41 -9.16
CA LYS A 14 -2.87 -0.22 -10.62
C LYS A 14 -2.74 1.26 -11.00
N ILE A 15 -1.73 1.92 -10.45
CA ILE A 15 -1.38 3.32 -10.71
C ILE A 15 0.10 3.44 -11.07
N SER A 16 0.49 4.57 -11.66
CA SER A 16 1.89 4.79 -12.04
C SER A 16 2.83 4.80 -10.84
N ASP A 17 4.08 4.41 -11.05
CA ASP A 17 5.12 4.42 -10.01
C ASP A 17 5.25 5.77 -9.31
N ASP A 18 5.16 6.88 -10.06
CA ASP A 18 5.24 8.21 -9.44
C ASP A 18 4.06 8.49 -8.51
N ARG A 19 2.86 7.98 -8.82
CA ARG A 19 1.71 8.08 -7.92
C ARG A 19 1.89 7.21 -6.68
N ILE A 20 2.51 6.04 -6.84
CA ILE A 20 2.88 5.17 -5.71
C ILE A 20 3.88 5.87 -4.80
N LYS A 21 4.94 6.48 -5.36
CA LYS A 21 5.94 7.25 -4.60
C LYS A 21 5.33 8.45 -3.90
N ALA A 22 4.53 9.25 -4.60
CA ALA A 22 3.84 10.41 -4.01
C ALA A 22 2.91 9.99 -2.86
N ALA A 23 2.15 8.90 -3.04
CA ALA A 23 1.29 8.38 -1.98
C ALA A 23 2.09 7.85 -0.78
N ARG A 24 3.23 7.18 -1.00
CA ARG A 24 4.13 6.73 0.06
C ARG A 24 4.68 7.89 0.88
N ALA A 25 5.14 8.95 0.23
CA ALA A 25 5.64 10.15 0.89
C ALA A 25 4.57 10.79 1.80
N ALA A 26 3.32 10.85 1.34
CA ALA A 26 2.22 11.38 2.14
C ALA A 26 1.79 10.43 3.29
N LEU A 27 1.70 9.12 3.01
CA LEU A 27 1.02 8.16 3.90
C LEU A 27 1.93 7.42 4.87
N VAL A 28 3.21 7.27 4.52
CA VAL A 28 4.22 6.53 5.30
C VAL A 28 5.23 7.50 5.90
N GLU A 29 5.72 8.45 5.11
CA GLU A 29 6.74 9.42 5.55
C GLU A 29 6.13 10.66 6.24
N GLY A 30 4.80 10.80 6.21
CA GLY A 30 4.09 11.87 6.92
C GLY A 30 4.22 13.25 6.29
N GLN A 31 4.65 13.34 5.02
CA GLN A 31 4.73 14.61 4.31
C GLN A 31 3.33 15.17 4.02
N THR A 32 3.22 16.50 3.97
CA THR A 32 1.95 17.14 3.60
C THR A 32 1.67 16.97 2.11
N LEU A 33 0.40 16.92 1.72
CA LEU A 33 0.00 16.82 0.31
C LEU A 33 0.55 17.97 -0.55
N GLN A 34 0.73 19.14 0.05
CA GLN A 34 1.31 20.31 -0.63
C GLN A 34 2.80 20.08 -0.89
N ALA A 35 3.57 19.70 0.14
CA ALA A 35 5.00 19.45 0.00
C ALA A 35 5.31 18.33 -1.02
N VAL A 36 4.50 17.26 -1.02
CA VAL A 36 4.61 16.20 -2.03
C VAL A 36 4.24 16.74 -3.41
N GLY A 37 3.19 17.56 -3.53
CA GLY A 37 2.82 18.21 -4.78
C GLY A 37 3.98 19.03 -5.35
N ASP A 38 4.61 19.85 -4.51
CA ASP A 38 5.75 20.69 -4.88
C ASP A 38 6.95 19.84 -5.36
N CYS A 39 7.22 18.70 -4.72
CA CYS A 39 8.29 17.77 -5.13
C CYS A 39 8.05 17.11 -6.49
N PHE A 40 6.80 16.80 -6.83
CA PHE A 40 6.42 16.09 -8.06
C PHE A 40 5.93 17.03 -9.17
N GLY A 41 5.86 18.35 -8.92
CA GLY A 41 5.26 19.31 -9.84
C GLY A 41 3.76 19.13 -10.03
N TRP A 42 3.07 18.60 -9.02
CA TRP A 42 1.65 18.23 -9.05
C TRP A 42 0.82 19.14 -8.16
N SER A 43 -0.46 19.29 -8.50
CA SER A 43 -1.41 19.93 -7.59
C SER A 43 -1.64 19.06 -6.35
N ARG A 44 -1.97 19.71 -5.22
CA ARG A 44 -2.40 19.03 -3.99
C ARG A 44 -3.51 17.99 -4.25
N GLN A 45 -4.44 18.29 -5.16
CA GLN A 45 -5.54 17.40 -5.52
C GLN A 45 -5.05 16.14 -6.24
N ALA A 46 -4.05 16.24 -7.11
CA ALA A 46 -3.49 15.07 -7.78
C ALA A 46 -2.81 14.12 -6.78
N VAL A 47 -2.14 14.66 -5.76
CA VAL A 47 -1.59 13.87 -4.66
C VAL A 47 -2.70 13.23 -3.83
N ASP A 48 -3.75 13.98 -3.49
CA ASP A 48 -4.93 13.44 -2.77
C ASP A 48 -5.57 12.26 -3.53
N GLN A 49 -5.70 12.36 -4.85
CA GLN A 49 -6.22 11.26 -5.68
C GLN A 49 -5.32 10.01 -5.61
N ALA A 50 -4.00 10.17 -5.67
CA ALA A 50 -3.06 9.05 -5.51
C ALA A 50 -3.20 8.39 -4.13
N VAL A 51 -3.31 9.20 -3.08
CA VAL A 51 -3.53 8.75 -1.70
C VAL A 51 -4.83 7.97 -1.55
N ARG A 52 -5.94 8.46 -2.13
CA ARG A 52 -7.24 7.77 -2.09
C ARG A 52 -7.20 6.38 -2.72
N VAL A 53 -6.49 6.22 -3.84
CA VAL A 53 -6.34 4.91 -4.50
C VAL A 53 -5.65 3.91 -3.58
N VAL A 54 -4.61 4.32 -2.85
CA VAL A 54 -3.93 3.46 -1.88
C VAL A 54 -4.86 3.07 -0.73
N TRP A 55 -5.60 4.02 -0.17
CA TRP A 55 -6.57 3.73 0.89
C TRP A 55 -7.67 2.75 0.44
N HIS A 56 -8.24 2.96 -0.74
CA HIS A 56 -9.27 2.06 -1.30
C HIS A 56 -8.75 0.63 -1.51
N THR A 57 -7.50 0.53 -1.95
CA THR A 57 -6.84 -0.78 -2.15
C THR A 57 -6.60 -1.47 -0.81
N LEU A 58 -6.16 -0.73 0.21
CA LEU A 58 -5.99 -1.25 1.57
C LEU A 58 -7.30 -1.69 2.21
N GLU A 59 -8.39 -0.97 1.99
CA GLU A 59 -9.72 -1.36 2.44
C GLU A 59 -10.14 -2.70 1.83
N LYS A 60 -10.07 -2.84 0.51
CA LYS A 60 -10.36 -4.10 -0.19
C LYS A 60 -9.47 -5.27 0.25
N TYR A 61 -8.19 -4.99 0.49
CA TYR A 61 -7.26 -5.99 1.01
C TYR A 61 -7.65 -6.46 2.41
N ARG A 62 -8.11 -5.56 3.29
CA ARG A 62 -8.61 -5.91 4.63
C ARG A 62 -9.94 -6.65 4.58
N GLU A 63 -10.85 -6.27 3.69
CA GLU A 63 -12.11 -6.99 3.46
C GLU A 63 -11.86 -8.43 3.00
N SER A 64 -10.94 -8.61 2.05
CA SER A 64 -10.55 -9.93 1.55
C SER A 64 -9.97 -10.82 2.65
N GLN A 65 -9.16 -10.25 3.55
CA GLN A 65 -8.64 -10.98 4.72
C GLN A 65 -9.70 -11.32 5.77
N ARG A 66 -10.73 -10.48 5.94
CA ARG A 66 -11.84 -10.76 6.87
C ARG A 66 -12.80 -11.83 6.33
N ALA A 67 -12.88 -12.00 5.01
CA ALA A 67 -13.76 -12.95 4.36
C ALA A 67 -13.31 -14.42 4.47
N VAL A 68 -12.22 -14.73 5.18
CA VAL A 68 -11.78 -16.10 5.53
C VAL A 68 -11.94 -16.38 7.03
N PRO A 69 -13.14 -16.72 7.53
CA PRO A 69 -13.33 -17.07 8.94
C PRO A 69 -12.49 -18.31 9.29
N GLY A 70 -11.62 -18.19 10.29
CA GLY A 70 -10.83 -19.32 10.82
C GLY A 70 -9.46 -19.54 10.18
N TRP A 71 -9.07 -18.77 9.15
CA TRP A 71 -7.74 -18.87 8.54
C TRP A 71 -6.97 -17.57 8.72
N GLN A 72 -5.80 -17.62 9.36
CA GLN A 72 -4.85 -16.51 9.36
C GLN A 72 -3.92 -16.64 8.15
N GLN A 73 -3.89 -15.61 7.30
CA GLN A 73 -2.92 -15.55 6.21
C GLN A 73 -1.54 -15.18 6.79
N VAL A 74 -0.63 -16.16 6.86
CA VAL A 74 0.75 -15.98 7.31
C VAL A 74 1.68 -16.10 6.11
N THR A 75 2.50 -15.08 5.85
CA THR A 75 3.58 -15.18 4.85
C THR A 75 4.82 -15.71 5.56
N LEU A 76 5.08 -17.01 5.41
CA LEU A 76 6.29 -17.67 5.94
C LEU A 76 7.33 -17.81 4.82
N ILE A 77 8.52 -17.27 5.04
CA ILE A 77 9.69 -17.62 4.23
C ILE A 77 10.33 -18.85 4.91
N ALA A 78 10.23 -20.02 4.27
CA ALA A 78 10.77 -21.29 4.78
C ALA A 78 11.91 -21.81 3.88
N PRO A 79 12.88 -22.55 4.44
CA PRO A 79 13.90 -23.26 3.66
C PRO A 79 13.27 -24.30 2.73
N ALA A 80 13.92 -24.60 1.60
CA ALA A 80 13.40 -25.49 0.57
C ALA A 80 13.11 -26.92 1.07
N ASP A 81 13.76 -27.35 2.15
CA ASP A 81 13.67 -28.69 2.73
C ASP A 81 12.38 -28.97 3.51
N LEU A 82 11.49 -27.98 3.66
CA LEU A 82 10.24 -28.11 4.42
C LEU A 82 9.04 -28.55 3.54
N LYS A 83 9.21 -29.58 2.69
CA LYS A 83 8.13 -30.08 1.80
C LYS A 83 7.64 -31.50 2.06
N ASP A 84 8.20 -32.22 3.02
CA ASP A 84 7.78 -33.60 3.28
C ASP A 84 7.53 -33.82 4.78
N ASN A 85 6.25 -33.87 5.15
CA ASN A 85 5.71 -34.80 6.15
C ASN A 85 4.18 -34.93 6.02
#